data_AF-C8S1E8-F1
#
_entry.id   AF-C8S1E8-F1
#
_cell.length_a   1.000
_cell.length_b   1.000
_cell.length_c   1.000
_cell.angle_alpha   90.00
_cell.angle_beta   90.00
_cell.angle_gamma   90.00
#
_symmetry.space_group_name_H-M   'P 1'
#
loop_
_entity.id
_entity.type
_entity.pdbx_description
1 polymer ?
#
loop_
_entity_poly.entity_id
_entity_poly.type
_entity_poly.pdbx_seq_one_letter_code
_entity_poly.pdbx_strand_id
1 'polypeptide(L)'
;MTPDAVTAMPLPTETVVVVILLVLAVLLALPLIAGFIGDKRKAWRDKLPDRVVDYIGIVIAVFFVAALVAAGLVLVDTISNAVPQPKGATPGPNLGAGALIAALLGAPFVIWATVIKHRTLTAEMDGQITDRISKAVEQLGAEKVVSYIARNVTRQARPLEQREGDDDDWVDQLQKLDRESLTHDRTIEKGTEYAEWKVFSETVPNIEVRIGGILSLERIAQDSVRHDQGRDHVRVMEILCAYIRENAPASGAKDHPYGEWEPLMDDPTEEERAAHLVKRKKRFGDVTLGTGLVRKWAETLPKPRADIAIALHVIGRRGADQRVVEARWGKDALAGAAWVFDDPTPTSPETGGDAVIPQAQIDRYLAEVNTWKVKIATYRGYRLDLRNTNLQGADLSGHVLSGVRLNAARMEGADLGQVRMEAATLEKARMEGAILVYAALDGAFLREVRLEGADLMSARMEGAKLPLARMEGANLMMAKLEGAQLLWARLEKAELGFAHMEGADLRRARLDGAFLGLARLEGGILELARLDGADLRQTRMNARTKLSKAALSGAVFREVDYSTVLISQDQINATFGDGSVVLPAPLTRPAHWPQQALDFGGFDTEYQKWQSDPAAYTPPPEPASQP
;
A
#
# COMPACT_ATOMS: atom_id res chain seq x y z
N MET A 1 98.19 -14.47 -25.00
CA MET A 1 97.06 -14.43 -24.05
C MET A 1 96.50 -13.02 -24.04
N THR A 2 95.30 -12.91 -24.60
CA THR A 2 94.21 -11.94 -24.36
C THR A 2 93.97 -11.72 -22.84
N PRO A 3 93.23 -10.68 -22.40
CA PRO A 3 92.05 -10.15 -23.08
C PRO A 3 91.92 -8.65 -23.30
N ASP A 4 91.34 -8.40 -24.48
CA ASP A 4 90.82 -7.15 -25.02
C ASP A 4 89.60 -6.65 -24.25
N ALA A 5 89.54 -5.34 -24.07
CA ALA A 5 88.34 -4.62 -23.66
C ALA A 5 87.59 -4.14 -24.91
N VAL A 6 86.36 -4.60 -25.08
CA VAL A 6 85.42 -4.19 -26.12
C VAL A 6 84.90 -2.78 -25.81
N THR A 7 85.30 -1.80 -26.61
CA THR A 7 84.68 -0.46 -26.64
C THR A 7 83.31 -0.55 -27.32
N ALA A 8 82.25 -0.25 -26.55
CA ALA A 8 80.88 -0.13 -27.04
C ALA A 8 80.74 1.09 -27.96
N MET A 9 80.21 0.85 -29.16
CA MET A 9 79.94 1.86 -30.18
C MET A 9 78.64 2.62 -29.82
N PRO A 10 78.59 3.97 -29.90
CA PRO A 10 77.40 4.73 -29.56
C PRO A 10 76.28 4.51 -30.60
N LEU A 11 75.05 4.37 -30.14
CA LEU A 11 73.85 4.32 -31.00
C LEU A 11 73.72 5.63 -31.81
N PRO A 12 73.22 5.59 -33.06
CA PRO A 12 72.95 6.79 -33.85
C PRO A 12 71.98 7.71 -33.11
N THR A 13 72.24 9.02 -33.14
CA THR A 13 71.45 10.06 -32.46
C THR A 13 69.96 10.02 -32.82
N GLU A 14 69.59 9.59 -34.03
CA GLU A 14 68.21 9.43 -34.46
C GLU A 14 67.48 8.26 -33.75
N THR A 15 68.18 7.17 -33.47
CA THR A 15 67.62 6.00 -32.78
C THR A 15 67.31 6.33 -31.31
N VAL A 16 68.14 7.16 -30.68
CA VAL A 16 67.94 7.64 -29.31
C VAL A 16 66.69 8.53 -29.21
N VAL A 17 66.46 9.42 -30.18
CA VAL A 17 65.27 10.30 -30.21
C VAL A 17 63.98 9.50 -30.39
N VAL A 18 63.96 8.48 -31.26
CA VAL A 18 62.78 7.63 -31.46
C VAL A 18 62.45 6.79 -30.23
N VAL A 19 63.46 6.23 -29.56
CA VAL A 19 63.26 5.50 -28.29
C VAL A 19 62.72 6.41 -27.20
N ILE A 20 63.23 7.65 -27.09
CA ILE A 20 62.73 8.65 -26.13
C ILE A 20 61.26 9.01 -26.42
N LEU A 21 60.88 9.22 -27.68
CA LEU A 21 59.50 9.52 -28.08
C LEU A 21 58.55 8.34 -27.81
N LEU A 22 59.00 7.10 -28.01
CA LEU A 22 58.23 5.90 -27.67
C LEU A 22 58.03 5.76 -26.17
N VAL A 23 59.07 5.98 -25.37
CA VAL A 23 58.97 5.96 -23.90
C VAL A 23 58.03 7.07 -23.41
N LEU A 24 58.10 8.27 -23.97
CA LEU A 24 57.17 9.37 -23.68
C LEU A 24 55.72 9.03 -24.07
N ALA A 25 55.50 8.43 -25.24
CA ALA A 25 54.17 8.00 -25.67
C ALA A 25 53.57 6.93 -24.76
N VAL A 26 54.38 5.96 -24.30
CA VAL A 26 53.96 4.95 -23.32
C VAL A 26 53.65 5.59 -21.97
N LEU A 27 54.51 6.50 -21.49
CA LEU A 27 54.31 7.20 -20.21
C LEU A 27 53.06 8.09 -20.23
N LEU A 28 52.75 8.75 -21.34
CA LEU A 28 51.52 9.54 -21.53
C LEU A 28 50.27 8.66 -21.66
N ALA A 29 50.40 7.44 -22.20
CA ALA A 29 49.28 6.50 -22.33
C ALA A 29 48.90 5.80 -21.01
N LEU A 30 49.84 5.61 -20.08
CA LEU A 30 49.60 4.93 -18.79
C LEU A 30 48.45 5.53 -17.96
N PRO A 31 48.36 6.85 -17.71
CA PRO A 31 47.24 7.44 -16.98
C PRO A 31 45.90 7.33 -17.75
N LEU A 32 45.93 7.32 -19.08
CA LEU A 32 44.72 7.13 -19.91
C LEU A 32 44.19 5.69 -19.80
N ILE A 33 45.08 4.71 -19.82
CA ILE A 33 44.75 3.29 -19.62
C ILE A 33 44.20 3.09 -18.20
N ALA A 34 44.83 3.68 -17.19
CA ALA A 34 44.38 3.61 -15.80
C ALA A 34 42.96 4.20 -15.63
N GLY A 35 42.66 5.34 -16.27
CA GLY A 35 41.33 5.95 -16.25
C GLY A 35 40.26 5.09 -16.92
N PHE A 36 40.54 4.56 -18.12
CA PHE A 36 39.62 3.69 -18.85
C PHE A 36 39.31 2.39 -18.09
N ILE A 37 40.36 1.74 -17.55
CA ILE A 37 40.20 0.53 -16.74
C ILE A 37 39.42 0.87 -15.47
N GLY A 38 39.69 1.99 -14.81
CA GLY A 38 38.98 2.43 -13.60
C GLY A 38 37.47 2.57 -13.78
N ASP A 39 37.04 3.26 -14.84
CA ASP A 39 35.62 3.49 -15.12
C ASP A 39 34.86 2.20 -15.46
N LYS A 40 35.49 1.29 -16.22
CA LYS A 40 34.90 -0.02 -16.54
C LYS A 40 34.97 -1.01 -15.38
N ARG A 41 35.96 -0.88 -14.49
CA ARG A 41 36.12 -1.72 -13.29
C ARG A 41 34.87 -1.73 -12.44
N LYS A 42 34.22 -0.57 -12.27
CA LYS A 42 33.00 -0.43 -11.47
C LYS A 42 31.86 -1.24 -12.09
N ALA A 43 31.63 -1.09 -13.39
CA ALA A 43 30.59 -1.83 -14.12
C ALA A 43 30.86 -3.35 -14.23
N TRP A 44 32.13 -3.77 -14.21
CA TRP A 44 32.52 -5.18 -14.24
C TRP A 44 32.42 -5.86 -12.88
N ARG A 45 32.70 -5.14 -11.79
CA ARG A 45 32.55 -5.65 -10.41
C ARG A 45 31.12 -6.02 -10.05
N ASP A 46 30.14 -5.38 -10.69
CA ASP A 46 28.73 -5.73 -10.50
C ASP A 46 28.35 -7.07 -11.15
N LYS A 47 29.21 -7.66 -12.00
CA LYS A 47 28.90 -8.85 -12.80
C LYS A 47 29.93 -9.99 -12.67
N LEU A 48 31.14 -9.71 -12.20
CA LEU A 48 32.25 -10.66 -12.15
C LEU A 48 32.99 -10.59 -10.80
N PRO A 49 33.58 -11.70 -10.32
CA PRO A 49 34.40 -11.68 -9.11
C PRO A 49 35.58 -10.71 -9.21
N ASP A 50 35.93 -10.03 -8.11
CA ASP A 50 36.99 -9.00 -8.09
C ASP A 50 38.31 -9.45 -8.72
N ARG A 51 38.74 -10.70 -8.44
CA ARG A 51 39.96 -11.28 -9.01
C ARG A 51 39.92 -11.38 -10.54
N VAL A 52 38.76 -11.65 -11.12
CA VAL A 52 38.55 -11.74 -12.57
C VAL A 52 38.60 -10.34 -13.20
N VAL A 53 37.96 -9.37 -12.56
CA VAL A 53 37.98 -7.96 -13.02
C VAL A 53 39.40 -7.39 -13.00
N ASP A 54 40.16 -7.69 -11.95
CA ASP A 54 41.56 -7.27 -11.83
C ASP A 54 42.44 -7.93 -12.91
N TYR A 55 42.22 -9.22 -13.19
CA TYR A 55 42.94 -9.94 -14.24
C TYR A 55 42.62 -9.39 -15.64
N ILE A 56 41.35 -9.08 -15.92
CA ILE A 56 40.92 -8.46 -17.18
C ILE A 56 41.60 -7.09 -17.35
N GLY A 57 41.64 -6.28 -16.30
CA GLY A 57 42.33 -4.98 -16.33
C GLY A 57 43.82 -5.12 -16.65
N ILE A 58 44.50 -6.09 -16.02
CA ILE A 58 45.92 -6.38 -16.28
C ILE A 58 46.14 -6.86 -17.72
N VAL A 59 45.32 -7.78 -18.22
CA VAL A 59 45.44 -8.32 -19.59
C VAL A 59 45.24 -7.23 -20.63
N ILE A 60 44.25 -6.34 -20.43
CA ILE A 60 44.01 -5.19 -21.33
C ILE A 60 45.21 -4.23 -21.32
N ALA A 61 45.75 -3.92 -20.14
CA ALA A 61 46.92 -3.06 -20.02
C ALA A 61 48.15 -3.67 -20.72
N VAL A 62 48.39 -4.97 -20.53
CA VAL A 62 49.49 -5.70 -21.19
C VAL A 62 49.33 -5.71 -22.70
N PHE A 63 48.12 -6.00 -23.22
CA PHE A 63 47.85 -5.98 -24.66
C PHE A 63 48.09 -4.59 -25.26
N PHE A 64 47.69 -3.54 -24.55
CA PHE A 64 47.84 -2.17 -25.03
C PHE A 64 49.32 -1.73 -25.04
N VAL A 65 50.08 -2.07 -24.00
CA VAL A 65 51.53 -1.82 -23.95
C VAL A 65 52.25 -2.62 -25.04
N ALA A 66 51.89 -3.90 -25.25
CA ALA A 66 52.46 -4.72 -26.31
C ALA A 66 52.16 -4.15 -27.71
N ALA A 67 50.95 -3.63 -27.94
CA ALA A 67 50.59 -2.97 -29.19
C ALA A 67 51.39 -1.68 -29.43
N LEU A 68 51.63 -0.87 -28.39
CA LEU A 68 52.48 0.34 -28.48
C LEU A 68 53.94 0.00 -28.78
N VAL A 69 54.48 -1.03 -28.12
CA VAL A 69 55.85 -1.51 -28.37
C VAL A 69 55.97 -2.05 -29.79
N ALA A 70 55.01 -2.86 -30.26
CA ALA A 70 54.99 -3.37 -31.63
C ALA A 70 54.91 -2.24 -32.67
N ALA A 71 54.04 -1.25 -32.45
CA ALA A 71 53.96 -0.07 -33.32
C ALA A 71 55.28 0.72 -33.34
N GLY A 72 55.95 0.83 -32.19
CA GLY A 72 57.27 1.44 -32.06
C GLY A 72 58.36 0.71 -32.83
N LEU A 73 58.40 -0.63 -32.73
CA LEU A 73 59.36 -1.46 -33.46
C LEU A 73 59.15 -1.36 -34.97
N VAL A 74 57.90 -1.34 -35.44
CA VAL A 74 57.58 -1.14 -36.87
C VAL A 74 58.00 0.26 -37.32
N LEU A 75 57.80 1.30 -36.50
CA LEU A 75 58.24 2.66 -36.82
C LEU A 75 59.77 2.75 -36.92
N VAL A 76 60.50 2.14 -35.98
CA VAL A 76 61.97 2.08 -36.01
C VAL A 76 62.45 1.37 -37.27
N ASP A 77 61.88 0.21 -37.61
CA ASP A 77 62.23 -0.56 -38.82
C ASP A 77 61.94 0.24 -40.11
N THR A 78 60.80 0.92 -40.16
CA THR A 78 60.40 1.76 -41.31
C THR A 78 61.35 2.94 -41.49
N ILE A 79 61.79 3.58 -40.40
CA ILE A 79 62.76 4.68 -40.43
C ILE A 79 64.17 4.18 -40.78
N SER A 80 64.62 3.07 -40.20
CA SER A 80 65.94 2.50 -40.49
C SER A 80 66.07 2.01 -41.94
N ASN A 81 64.96 1.58 -42.54
CA ASN A 81 64.90 1.18 -43.95
C ASN A 81 64.62 2.35 -44.92
N ALA A 82 64.41 3.58 -44.41
CA ALA A 82 64.27 4.80 -45.21
C ALA A 82 65.63 5.48 -45.54
N VAL A 83 66.74 4.93 -45.05
CA VAL A 83 68.11 5.35 -45.40
C VAL A 83 68.48 4.79 -46.80
N PRO A 84 69.07 5.58 -47.73
CA PRO A 84 69.31 5.12 -49.10
C PRO A 84 70.31 3.95 -49.14
N GLN A 85 69.86 2.78 -49.57
CA GLN A 85 70.74 1.65 -49.90
C GLN A 85 71.47 1.91 -51.24
N PRO A 86 72.73 1.47 -51.41
CA PRO A 86 73.46 1.64 -52.66
C PRO A 86 72.80 0.87 -53.80
N LYS A 87 72.88 1.48 -54.99
CA LYS A 87 72.16 1.12 -56.22
C LYS A 87 72.16 -0.39 -56.52
N GLY A 88 70.96 -0.99 -56.59
CA GLY A 88 70.77 -2.33 -57.16
C GLY A 88 69.50 -3.11 -56.81
N ALA A 89 68.67 -2.70 -55.86
CA ALA A 89 67.49 -3.48 -55.45
C ALA A 89 66.16 -2.82 -55.85
N THR A 90 65.23 -3.63 -56.38
CA THR A 90 63.87 -3.24 -56.78
C THR A 90 63.02 -2.81 -55.57
N PRO A 91 62.16 -1.77 -55.69
CA PRO A 91 61.30 -1.35 -54.60
C PRO A 91 60.10 -2.30 -54.45
N GLY A 92 59.98 -2.95 -53.29
CA GLY A 92 58.75 -3.60 -52.85
C GLY A 92 57.75 -2.58 -52.28
N PRO A 93 56.43 -2.80 -52.37
CA PRO A 93 55.42 -1.80 -52.02
C PRO A 93 55.28 -1.65 -50.49
N ASN A 94 55.86 -0.59 -49.92
CA ASN A 94 55.78 -0.21 -48.49
C ASN A 94 54.50 0.57 -48.11
N LEU A 95 53.34 0.22 -48.67
CA LEU A 95 52.07 0.92 -48.40
C LEU A 95 51.27 0.34 -47.21
N GLY A 96 51.70 -0.78 -46.62
CA GLY A 96 50.97 -1.44 -45.52
C GLY A 96 51.33 -0.96 -44.10
N ALA A 97 52.60 -0.63 -43.85
CA ALA A 97 53.08 -0.34 -42.49
C ALA A 97 52.58 1.02 -41.95
N GLY A 98 52.57 2.07 -42.78
CA GLY A 98 52.08 3.39 -42.37
C GLY A 98 50.57 3.42 -42.06
N ALA A 99 49.78 2.66 -42.81
CA ALA A 99 48.34 2.49 -42.57
C ALA A 99 48.07 1.71 -41.26
N LEU A 100 48.89 0.70 -40.95
CA LEU A 100 48.78 -0.07 -39.71
C LEU A 100 49.14 0.77 -38.48
N ILE A 101 50.19 1.61 -38.57
CA ILE A 101 50.59 2.54 -37.50
C ILE A 101 49.50 3.59 -37.27
N ALA A 102 48.94 4.17 -38.34
CA ALA A 102 47.83 5.12 -38.24
C ALA A 102 46.58 4.48 -37.63
N ALA A 103 46.28 3.22 -37.97
CA ALA A 103 45.16 2.48 -37.40
C ALA A 103 45.37 2.14 -35.91
N LEU A 104 46.56 1.69 -35.52
CA LEU A 104 46.88 1.32 -34.13
C LEU A 104 46.96 2.54 -33.21
N LEU A 105 47.53 3.66 -33.67
CA LEU A 105 47.59 4.90 -32.91
C LEU A 105 46.26 5.64 -32.90
N GLY A 106 45.47 5.57 -33.99
CA GLY A 106 44.18 6.26 -34.11
C GLY A 106 43.01 5.57 -33.40
N ALA A 107 43.00 4.23 -33.34
CA ALA A 107 41.87 3.47 -32.76
C ALA A 107 41.53 3.86 -31.30
N PRO A 108 42.50 4.05 -30.37
CA PRO A 108 42.20 4.51 -29.01
C PRO A 108 41.52 5.87 -28.95
N PHE A 109 41.91 6.82 -29.82
CA PHE A 109 41.30 8.15 -29.88
C PHE A 109 39.90 8.12 -30.50
N VAL A 110 39.65 7.27 -31.49
CA VAL A 110 38.30 7.07 -32.06
C VAL A 110 37.38 6.44 -31.01
N ILE A 111 37.86 5.45 -30.27
CA ILE A 111 37.10 4.83 -29.16
C ILE A 111 36.83 5.86 -28.07
N TRP A 112 37.84 6.65 -27.67
CA TRP A 112 37.68 7.71 -26.67
C TRP A 112 36.74 8.83 -27.12
N ALA A 113 36.86 9.29 -28.36
CA ALA A 113 35.94 10.27 -28.94
C ALA A 113 34.51 9.73 -28.99
N THR A 114 34.34 8.43 -29.26
CA THR A 114 33.04 7.76 -29.21
C THR A 114 32.51 7.68 -27.77
N VAL A 115 33.35 7.38 -26.78
CA VAL A 115 32.98 7.36 -25.35
C VAL A 115 32.62 8.75 -24.84
N ILE A 116 33.40 9.79 -25.18
CA ILE A 116 33.07 11.17 -24.86
C ILE A 116 31.76 11.56 -25.51
N LYS A 117 31.59 11.31 -26.81
CA LYS A 117 30.37 11.63 -27.54
C LYS A 117 29.15 10.91 -26.94
N HIS A 118 29.32 9.66 -26.51
CA HIS A 118 28.27 8.93 -25.82
C HIS A 118 27.96 9.56 -24.45
N ARG A 119 28.97 9.94 -23.66
CA ARG A 119 28.78 10.63 -22.37
C ARG A 119 28.11 11.99 -22.52
N THR A 120 28.50 12.79 -23.52
CA THR A 120 27.87 14.09 -23.78
C THR A 120 26.42 13.91 -24.23
N LEU A 121 26.14 12.93 -25.09
CA LEU A 121 24.77 12.60 -25.51
C LEU A 121 23.91 12.15 -24.32
N THR A 122 24.42 11.27 -23.45
CA THR A 122 23.70 10.85 -22.24
C THR A 122 23.45 12.02 -21.29
N ALA A 123 24.45 12.90 -21.09
CA ALA A 123 24.30 14.08 -20.24
C ALA A 123 23.29 15.10 -20.81
N GLU A 124 23.26 15.30 -22.14
CA GLU A 124 22.26 16.14 -22.80
C GLU A 124 20.86 15.56 -22.67
N MET A 125 20.70 14.25 -22.87
CA MET A 125 19.42 13.56 -22.69
C MET A 125 18.92 13.64 -21.24
N ASP A 126 19.77 13.37 -20.25
CA ASP A 126 19.44 13.47 -18.82
C ASP A 126 19.08 14.93 -18.45
N GLY A 127 19.74 15.91 -19.06
CA GLY A 127 19.42 17.33 -18.91
C GLY A 127 18.03 17.69 -19.44
N GLN A 128 17.65 17.17 -20.62
CA GLN A 128 16.32 17.39 -21.20
C GLN A 128 15.21 16.77 -20.35
N ILE A 129 15.43 15.58 -19.76
CA ILE A 129 14.43 14.96 -18.89
C ILE A 129 14.28 15.76 -17.59
N THR A 130 15.39 16.21 -16.99
CA THR A 130 15.37 17.06 -15.80
C THR A 130 14.58 18.36 -16.04
N ASP A 131 14.76 19.00 -17.20
CA ASP A 131 13.98 20.17 -17.61
C ASP A 131 12.49 19.86 -17.76
N ARG A 132 12.14 18.72 -18.39
CA ARG A 132 10.74 18.27 -18.53
C ARG A 132 10.08 18.00 -17.19
N ILE A 133 10.78 17.36 -16.25
CA ILE A 133 10.28 17.15 -14.88
C ILE A 133 10.07 18.51 -14.20
N SER A 134 11.03 19.42 -14.29
CA SER A 134 10.95 20.75 -13.68
C SER A 134 9.75 21.55 -14.20
N LYS A 135 9.54 21.56 -15.52
CA LYS A 135 8.36 22.20 -16.15
C LYS A 135 7.05 21.55 -15.72
N ALA A 136 7.00 20.22 -15.63
CA ALA A 136 5.80 19.53 -15.19
C ALA A 136 5.50 19.82 -13.70
N VAL A 137 6.53 19.93 -12.85
CA VAL A 137 6.40 20.34 -11.44
C VAL A 137 5.91 21.79 -11.33
N GLU A 138 6.41 22.71 -12.16
CA GLU A 138 5.91 24.09 -12.22
C GLU A 138 4.41 24.12 -12.55
N GLN A 139 3.96 23.28 -13.50
CA GLN A 139 2.54 23.14 -13.83
C GLN A 139 1.68 22.64 -12.67
N LEU A 140 2.22 21.84 -11.74
CA LEU A 140 1.50 21.42 -10.53
C LEU A 140 1.16 22.61 -9.62
N GLY A 141 1.94 23.68 -9.66
CA GLY A 141 1.70 24.92 -8.93
C GLY A 141 0.78 25.91 -9.64
N ALA A 142 0.27 25.60 -10.83
CA ALA A 142 -0.47 26.56 -11.64
C ALA A 142 -1.76 27.05 -10.97
N GLU A 143 -2.00 28.35 -11.03
CA GLU A 143 -3.18 29.03 -10.48
C GLU A 143 -3.81 29.93 -11.54
N LYS A 144 -5.10 30.24 -11.39
CA LYS A 144 -5.83 31.18 -12.24
C LYS A 144 -6.70 32.08 -11.37
N VAL A 145 -6.84 33.34 -11.76
CA VAL A 145 -7.74 34.30 -11.11
C VAL A 145 -9.10 34.16 -11.76
N VAL A 146 -10.12 33.83 -10.96
CA VAL A 146 -11.51 33.74 -11.41
C VAL A 146 -12.28 34.91 -10.82
N SER A 147 -12.92 35.68 -11.69
CA SER A 147 -13.82 36.75 -11.29
C SER A 147 -15.25 36.22 -11.23
N TYR A 148 -15.93 36.44 -10.11
CA TYR A 148 -17.34 36.06 -9.92
C TYR A 148 -18.12 37.23 -9.30
N ILE A 149 -19.42 37.26 -9.56
CA ILE A 149 -20.31 38.25 -8.96
C ILE A 149 -20.87 37.64 -7.67
N ALA A 150 -20.77 38.36 -6.55
CA ALA A 150 -21.32 37.95 -5.27
C ALA A 150 -21.85 39.15 -4.47
N ARG A 151 -22.61 38.90 -3.42
CA ARG A 151 -23.03 39.91 -2.45
C ARG A 151 -22.89 39.38 -1.03
N ASN A 152 -22.60 40.26 -0.07
CA ASN A 152 -22.70 39.89 1.34
C ASN A 152 -24.18 39.80 1.73
N VAL A 153 -24.51 38.80 2.51
CA VAL A 153 -25.83 38.54 3.05
C VAL A 153 -25.69 38.39 4.55
N THR A 154 -26.34 39.28 5.29
CA THR A 154 -26.30 39.30 6.74
C THR A 154 -27.60 38.67 7.25
N ARG A 155 -27.49 37.51 7.90
CA ARG A 155 -28.63 36.73 8.41
C ARG A 155 -28.59 36.67 9.92
N GLN A 156 -29.76 36.64 10.57
CA GLN A 156 -29.83 36.35 12.00
C GLN A 156 -29.40 34.89 12.26
N ALA A 157 -28.55 34.68 13.27
CA ALA A 157 -27.86 33.42 13.52
C ALA A 157 -28.78 32.28 14.02
N ARG A 158 -29.94 32.60 14.60
CA ARG A 158 -30.86 31.61 15.21
C ARG A 158 -32.32 31.83 14.80
N PRO A 159 -33.10 30.75 14.56
CA PRO A 159 -34.56 30.83 14.42
C PRO A 159 -35.21 31.37 15.72
N LEU A 160 -36.35 32.08 15.59
CA LEU A 160 -37.06 32.69 16.73
C LEU A 160 -37.36 31.72 17.88
N GLU A 161 -37.54 30.44 17.58
CA GLU A 161 -37.91 29.38 18.52
C GLU A 161 -36.76 28.92 19.44
N GLN A 162 -35.50 29.31 19.16
CA GLN A 162 -34.29 28.90 19.90
C GLN A 162 -33.61 30.06 20.65
N ARG A 163 -34.33 31.19 20.86
CA ARG A 163 -33.82 32.36 21.59
C ARG A 163 -33.96 32.17 23.10
N GLU A 164 -32.84 32.18 23.81
CA GLU A 164 -32.78 32.53 25.24
C GLU A 164 -32.10 33.91 25.33
N GLY A 165 -32.87 34.95 25.64
CA GLY A 165 -32.36 36.33 25.76
C GLY A 165 -32.50 37.22 24.52
N ASP A 166 -32.13 38.50 24.67
CA ASP A 166 -32.26 39.58 23.68
C ASP A 166 -31.04 39.73 22.74
N ASP A 167 -30.11 38.78 22.72
CA ASP A 167 -28.90 38.87 21.89
C ASP A 167 -29.23 38.57 20.41
N ASP A 168 -29.22 39.62 19.57
CA ASP A 168 -29.29 39.56 18.12
C ASP A 168 -27.92 39.19 17.52
N ASP A 169 -27.58 37.90 17.48
CA ASP A 169 -26.39 37.42 16.76
C ASP A 169 -26.64 37.48 15.24
N TRP A 170 -25.84 38.25 14.49
CA TRP A 170 -25.87 38.33 13.02
C TRP A 170 -24.65 37.63 12.41
N VAL A 171 -24.84 36.92 11.30
CA VAL A 171 -23.78 36.23 10.56
C VAL A 171 -23.74 36.75 9.12
N ASP A 172 -22.55 37.21 8.70
CA ASP A 172 -22.28 37.58 7.32
C ASP A 172 -21.86 36.36 6.49
N GLN A 173 -22.50 36.18 5.34
CA GLN A 173 -22.18 35.13 4.38
C GLN A 173 -22.09 35.70 2.96
N LEU A 174 -21.13 35.20 2.17
CA LEU A 174 -20.98 35.61 0.77
C LEU A 174 -21.88 34.75 -0.12
N GLN A 175 -22.90 35.35 -0.72
CA GLN A 175 -23.76 34.69 -1.71
C GLN A 175 -23.18 34.90 -3.11
N LYS A 176 -22.66 33.84 -3.75
CA LYS A 176 -22.20 33.86 -5.16
C LYS A 176 -23.42 33.83 -6.11
N LEU A 177 -23.34 34.58 -7.20
CA LEU A 177 -24.37 34.63 -8.24
C LEU A 177 -24.29 33.37 -9.11
N ASP A 178 -25.32 32.54 -9.06
CA ASP A 178 -25.49 31.32 -9.85
C ASP A 178 -26.49 31.55 -11.00
N ARG A 179 -26.29 30.90 -12.16
CA ARG A 179 -27.26 30.87 -13.26
C ARG A 179 -28.64 30.35 -12.83
N GLU A 180 -28.72 29.40 -11.90
CA GLU A 180 -30.00 28.90 -11.34
C GLU A 180 -30.63 29.87 -10.32
N SER A 181 -29.83 30.76 -9.73
CA SER A 181 -30.33 31.79 -8.81
C SER A 181 -31.06 32.94 -9.51
N LEU A 182 -31.00 33.02 -10.85
CA LEU A 182 -31.73 34.00 -11.65
C LEU A 182 -33.23 33.69 -11.78
N THR A 183 -33.67 32.47 -11.45
CA THR A 183 -35.07 32.03 -11.58
C THR A 183 -35.82 31.94 -10.25
N HIS A 184 -35.17 32.14 -9.10
CA HIS A 184 -35.86 32.20 -7.82
C HIS A 184 -36.45 33.60 -7.61
N ASP A 185 -37.77 33.66 -7.72
CA ASP A 185 -38.58 34.84 -7.44
C ASP A 185 -38.27 35.38 -6.03
N ARG A 186 -38.15 36.71 -5.94
CA ARG A 186 -37.56 37.46 -4.82
C ARG A 186 -38.45 37.46 -3.59
N THR A 187 -38.58 36.33 -2.90
CA THR A 187 -39.09 36.34 -1.52
C THR A 187 -37.95 36.77 -0.61
N ILE A 188 -37.96 38.04 -0.20
CA ILE A 188 -37.03 38.56 0.81
C ILE A 188 -37.32 37.80 2.10
N GLU A 189 -36.40 36.91 2.48
CA GLU A 189 -36.46 36.17 3.73
C GLU A 189 -36.42 37.18 4.90
N LYS A 190 -37.45 37.15 5.75
CA LYS A 190 -37.64 38.11 6.83
C LYS A 190 -36.48 37.95 7.84
N GLY A 191 -35.77 39.05 8.16
CA GLY A 191 -34.57 39.00 9.03
C GLY A 191 -33.25 38.74 8.28
N THR A 192 -33.21 38.96 6.97
CA THR A 192 -31.99 38.90 6.15
C THR A 192 -31.74 40.21 5.42
N GLU A 193 -30.56 40.80 5.59
CA GLU A 193 -30.10 41.96 4.83
C GLU A 193 -29.22 41.52 3.65
N TYR A 194 -29.43 42.13 2.49
CA TYR A 194 -28.72 41.81 1.25
C TYR A 194 -27.94 43.03 0.76
N ALA A 195 -26.62 42.91 0.67
CA ALA A 195 -25.77 43.92 0.06
C ALA A 195 -25.90 43.93 -1.47
N GLU A 196 -25.33 44.96 -2.11
CA GLU A 196 -25.25 45.04 -3.56
C GLU A 196 -24.34 43.95 -4.15
N TRP A 197 -24.69 43.50 -5.35
CA TRP A 197 -23.84 42.62 -6.14
C TRP A 197 -22.56 43.34 -6.54
N LYS A 198 -21.41 42.75 -6.18
CA LYS A 198 -20.08 43.24 -6.49
C LYS A 198 -19.28 42.15 -7.19
N VAL A 199 -18.29 42.56 -7.98
CA VAL A 199 -17.32 41.64 -8.57
C VAL A 199 -16.26 41.33 -7.54
N PHE A 200 -16.06 40.05 -7.28
CA PHE A 200 -14.99 39.51 -6.46
C PHE A 200 -14.03 38.73 -7.36
N SER A 201 -12.77 38.66 -6.96
CA SER A 201 -11.78 37.77 -7.58
C SER A 201 -11.19 36.86 -6.52
N GLU A 202 -11.05 35.58 -6.87
CA GLU A 202 -10.35 34.60 -6.05
C GLU A 202 -9.30 33.88 -6.90
N THR A 203 -8.12 33.64 -6.31
CA THR A 203 -7.08 32.82 -6.93
C THR A 203 -7.38 31.36 -6.64
N VAL A 204 -7.56 30.56 -7.69
CA VAL A 204 -7.87 29.13 -7.58
C VAL A 204 -6.84 28.29 -8.32
N PRO A 205 -6.67 27.01 -7.95
CA PRO A 205 -5.90 26.04 -8.74
C PRO A 205 -6.34 26.00 -10.21
N ASN A 206 -5.39 26.09 -11.13
CA ASN A 206 -5.63 25.90 -12.57
C ASN A 206 -5.60 24.40 -12.89
N ILE A 207 -6.75 23.75 -12.70
CA ILE A 207 -6.88 22.28 -12.75
C ILE A 207 -6.43 21.69 -14.08
N GLU A 208 -6.73 22.37 -15.20
CA GLU A 208 -6.38 21.91 -16.53
C GLU A 208 -4.87 21.82 -16.73
N VAL A 209 -4.14 22.85 -16.27
CA VAL A 209 -2.67 22.90 -16.34
C VAL A 209 -2.05 21.89 -15.39
N ARG A 210 -2.57 21.76 -14.17
CA ARG A 210 -2.08 20.80 -13.16
C ARG A 210 -2.23 19.36 -13.66
N ILE A 211 -3.37 19.00 -14.24
CA ILE A 211 -3.58 17.68 -14.86
C ILE A 211 -2.58 17.45 -16.01
N GLY A 212 -2.34 18.47 -16.84
CA GLY A 212 -1.30 18.40 -17.89
C GLY A 212 0.09 18.09 -17.33
N GLY A 213 0.46 18.70 -16.20
CA GLY A 213 1.69 18.42 -15.47
C GLY A 213 1.75 16.97 -14.96
N ILE A 214 0.69 16.49 -14.33
CA ILE A 214 0.59 15.12 -13.80
C ILE A 214 0.74 14.08 -14.92
N LEU A 215 0.05 14.26 -16.04
CA LEU A 215 0.13 13.33 -17.18
C LEU A 215 1.50 13.38 -17.87
N SER A 216 2.15 14.55 -17.87
CA SER A 216 3.53 14.68 -18.35
C SER A 216 4.52 13.91 -17.46
N LEU A 217 4.36 14.01 -16.14
CA LEU A 217 5.15 13.24 -15.18
C LEU A 217 4.91 11.73 -15.33
N GLU A 218 3.67 11.31 -15.52
CA GLU A 218 3.36 9.90 -15.78
C GLU A 218 4.09 9.38 -17.02
N ARG A 219 4.06 10.13 -18.13
CA ARG A 219 4.76 9.74 -19.36
C ARG A 219 6.26 9.54 -19.11
N ILE A 220 6.87 10.43 -18.34
CA ILE A 220 8.28 10.34 -17.94
C ILE A 220 8.52 9.07 -17.10
N ALA A 221 7.66 8.79 -16.12
CA ALA A 221 7.77 7.60 -15.27
C ALA A 221 7.63 6.28 -16.05
N GLN A 222 6.76 6.25 -17.07
CA GLN A 222 6.60 5.09 -17.94
C GLN A 222 7.84 4.85 -18.82
N ASP A 223 8.42 5.92 -19.38
CA ASP A 223 9.60 5.84 -20.25
C ASP A 223 10.89 5.52 -19.46
N SER A 224 10.97 5.98 -18.20
CA SER A 224 12.12 5.82 -17.30
C SER A 224 12.61 4.36 -17.20
N VAL A 225 11.71 3.39 -17.03
CA VAL A 225 12.07 1.96 -16.93
C VAL A 225 12.98 1.49 -18.07
N ARG A 226 12.80 2.01 -19.29
CA ARG A 226 13.57 1.62 -20.48
C ARG A 226 14.87 2.41 -20.64
N HIS A 227 14.90 3.66 -20.21
CA HIS A 227 15.97 4.60 -20.57
C HIS A 227 16.98 4.86 -19.45
N ASP A 228 16.55 4.84 -18.19
CA ASP A 228 17.38 5.24 -17.05
C ASP A 228 17.33 4.24 -15.88
N GLN A 229 16.88 3.01 -16.16
CA GLN A 229 16.69 1.93 -15.17
C GLN A 229 15.65 2.27 -14.08
N GLY A 230 14.73 3.18 -14.35
CA GLY A 230 13.62 3.50 -13.44
C GLY A 230 13.93 4.61 -12.42
N ARG A 231 15.03 5.35 -12.61
CA ARG A 231 15.45 6.42 -11.70
C ARG A 231 14.39 7.53 -11.61
N ASP A 232 13.94 8.02 -12.76
CA ASP A 232 12.95 9.08 -12.83
C ASP A 232 11.55 8.60 -12.45
N HIS A 233 11.23 7.31 -12.65
CA HIS A 233 9.98 6.70 -12.18
C HIS A 233 9.77 6.92 -10.69
N VAL A 234 10.75 6.53 -9.85
CA VAL A 234 10.57 6.67 -8.39
C VAL A 234 10.48 8.14 -7.98
N ARG A 235 11.28 9.01 -8.62
CA ARG A 235 11.23 10.46 -8.38
C ARG A 235 9.86 11.06 -8.72
N VAL A 236 9.25 10.63 -9.82
CA VAL A 236 7.87 11.03 -10.17
C VAL A 236 6.89 10.56 -9.10
N MET A 237 6.99 9.31 -8.63
CA MET A 237 6.11 8.81 -7.58
C MET A 237 6.26 9.61 -6.27
N GLU A 238 7.47 10.02 -5.91
CA GLU A 238 7.72 10.89 -4.75
C GLU A 238 7.08 12.27 -4.92
N ILE A 239 7.22 12.88 -6.11
CA ILE A 239 6.60 14.17 -6.45
C ILE A 239 5.07 14.09 -6.36
N LEU A 240 4.45 13.06 -6.94
CA LEU A 240 2.99 12.91 -6.92
C LEU A 240 2.48 12.64 -5.49
N CYS A 241 3.18 11.81 -4.71
CA CYS A 241 2.84 11.59 -3.30
C CYS A 241 2.95 12.89 -2.48
N ALA A 242 4.00 13.68 -2.69
CA ALA A 242 4.17 14.98 -2.04
C ALA A 242 3.08 15.97 -2.47
N TYR A 243 2.74 16.00 -3.75
CA TYR A 243 1.66 16.82 -4.29
C TYR A 243 0.33 16.55 -3.59
N ILE A 244 -0.05 15.27 -3.45
CA ILE A 244 -1.28 14.85 -2.77
C ILE A 244 -1.25 15.24 -1.29
N ARG A 245 -0.14 14.99 -0.58
CA ARG A 245 0.01 15.36 0.84
C ARG A 245 -0.15 16.87 1.08
N GLU A 246 0.36 17.69 0.18
CA GLU A 246 0.29 19.15 0.29
C GLU A 246 -1.09 19.71 -0.10
N ASN A 247 -1.71 19.16 -1.15
CA ASN A 247 -2.94 19.71 -1.74
C ASN A 247 -4.22 19.05 -1.22
N ALA A 248 -4.10 17.94 -0.51
CA ALA A 248 -5.20 17.25 0.15
C ALA A 248 -4.72 16.74 1.53
N PRO A 249 -4.42 17.61 2.50
CA PRO A 249 -4.04 17.20 3.85
C PRO A 249 -5.26 16.70 4.63
N ALA A 250 -5.05 15.74 5.54
CA ALA A 250 -6.10 15.17 6.40
C ALA A 250 -6.82 16.22 7.27
N SER A 251 -6.17 17.36 7.57
CA SER A 251 -6.78 18.48 8.29
C SER A 251 -7.93 19.16 7.54
N GLY A 252 -8.01 19.00 6.22
CA GLY A 252 -9.11 19.51 5.39
C GLY A 252 -10.28 18.54 5.25
N ALA A 253 -10.25 17.38 5.92
CA ALA A 253 -11.32 16.39 5.86
C ALA A 253 -12.55 16.81 6.67
N LYS A 254 -13.73 16.39 6.23
CA LYS A 254 -14.98 16.61 6.96
C LYS A 254 -15.13 15.55 8.05
N ASP A 255 -15.44 15.97 9.26
CA ASP A 255 -15.73 15.04 10.35
C ASP A 255 -17.17 14.52 10.33
N HIS A 256 -17.35 13.37 10.96
CA HIS A 256 -18.67 12.79 11.16
C HIS A 256 -19.51 13.73 12.05
N PRO A 257 -20.78 14.02 11.71
CA PRO A 257 -21.59 15.04 12.38
C PRO A 257 -21.83 14.71 13.86
N TYR A 258 -21.89 13.43 14.18
CA TYR A 258 -21.89 12.94 15.55
C TYR A 258 -20.44 12.62 15.93
N GLY A 259 -19.89 13.30 16.94
CA GLY A 259 -18.50 13.18 17.40
C GLY A 259 -18.08 11.78 17.84
N GLU A 260 -16.89 11.66 18.42
CA GLU A 260 -16.27 10.36 18.74
C GLU A 260 -17.16 9.38 19.53
N TRP A 261 -16.92 8.09 19.28
CA TRP A 261 -17.64 6.98 19.88
C TRP A 261 -16.76 6.17 20.83
N GLU A 262 -17.06 6.22 22.12
CA GLU A 262 -16.33 5.50 23.15
C GLU A 262 -16.88 4.09 23.37
N PRO A 263 -16.02 3.12 23.75
CA PRO A 263 -16.47 1.77 24.08
C PRO A 263 -17.35 1.79 25.32
N LEU A 264 -18.27 0.82 25.39
CA LEU A 264 -18.85 0.46 26.65
C LEU A 264 -17.73 -0.01 27.57
N MET A 265 -17.79 0.39 28.83
CA MET A 265 -16.85 -0.06 29.85
C MET A 265 -16.96 -1.58 30.03
N ASP A 266 -15.91 -2.22 30.56
CA ASP A 266 -15.86 -3.68 30.67
C ASP A 266 -16.98 -4.25 31.57
N ASP A 267 -17.35 -3.52 32.64
CA ASP A 267 -18.40 -3.87 33.59
C ASP A 267 -19.43 -2.72 33.73
N PRO A 268 -20.25 -2.48 32.70
CA PRO A 268 -21.19 -1.36 32.72
C PRO A 268 -22.40 -1.69 33.59
N THR A 269 -22.93 -0.69 34.30
CA THR A 269 -24.27 -0.81 34.88
C THR A 269 -25.33 -0.90 33.77
N GLU A 270 -26.54 -1.38 34.09
CA GLU A 270 -27.64 -1.41 33.11
C GLU A 270 -27.99 -0.02 32.57
N GLU A 271 -27.88 1.02 33.41
CA GLU A 271 -28.08 2.41 33.00
C GLU A 271 -26.99 2.87 32.02
N GLU A 272 -25.72 2.54 32.28
CA GLU A 272 -24.60 2.85 31.39
C GLU A 272 -24.72 2.10 30.06
N ARG A 273 -25.12 0.83 30.10
CA ARG A 273 -25.43 0.02 28.92
C ARG A 273 -26.55 0.65 28.10
N ALA A 274 -27.64 1.06 28.73
CA ALA A 274 -28.76 1.73 28.05
C ALA A 274 -28.33 3.08 27.44
N ALA A 275 -27.60 3.91 28.18
CA ALA A 275 -27.10 5.19 27.69
C ALA A 275 -26.13 5.03 26.51
N HIS A 276 -25.25 4.03 26.57
CA HIS A 276 -24.39 3.64 25.46
C HIS A 276 -25.23 3.22 24.25
N LEU A 277 -26.20 2.32 24.38
CA LEU A 277 -27.05 1.91 23.27
C LEU A 277 -27.81 3.09 22.62
N VAL A 278 -28.28 4.06 23.41
CA VAL A 278 -28.92 5.28 22.89
C VAL A 278 -27.93 6.11 22.07
N LYS A 279 -26.73 6.39 22.58
CA LYS A 279 -25.72 7.15 21.83
C LYS A 279 -25.24 6.37 20.58
N ARG A 280 -25.15 5.04 20.67
CA ARG A 280 -24.83 4.15 19.54
C ARG A 280 -25.86 4.32 18.43
N LYS A 281 -27.15 4.23 18.78
CA LYS A 281 -28.26 4.40 17.83
C LYS A 281 -28.23 5.78 17.17
N LYS A 282 -27.83 6.84 17.89
CA LYS A 282 -27.66 8.18 17.29
C LYS A 282 -26.54 8.23 16.25
N ARG A 283 -25.42 7.55 16.48
CA ARG A 283 -24.28 7.55 15.56
C ARG A 283 -24.45 6.59 14.38
N PHE A 284 -24.87 5.36 14.65
CA PHE A 284 -24.89 4.28 13.65
C PHE A 284 -26.29 4.03 13.07
N GLY A 285 -27.36 4.43 13.75
CA GLY A 285 -28.73 4.02 13.42
C GLY A 285 -28.93 2.52 13.63
N ASP A 286 -29.72 1.91 12.75
CA ASP A 286 -29.78 0.46 12.62
C ASP A 286 -28.56 -0.01 11.83
N VAL A 287 -27.91 -1.06 12.35
CA VAL A 287 -26.55 -1.42 11.99
C VAL A 287 -26.48 -2.46 10.86
N THR A 288 -27.59 -2.59 10.14
CA THR A 288 -27.69 -3.40 8.93
C THR A 288 -27.10 -2.67 7.72
N LEU A 289 -26.44 -3.42 6.83
CA LEU A 289 -25.97 -2.92 5.54
C LEU A 289 -27.09 -2.19 4.76
N GLY A 290 -26.78 -1.01 4.24
CA GLY A 290 -27.70 -0.16 3.47
C GLY A 290 -28.58 0.79 4.31
N THR A 291 -28.76 0.53 5.61
CA THR A 291 -29.51 1.43 6.51
C THR A 291 -28.63 2.22 7.46
N GLY A 292 -27.38 1.78 7.68
CA GLY A 292 -26.43 2.39 8.60
C GLY A 292 -26.14 3.88 8.31
N LEU A 293 -26.23 4.71 9.35
CA LEU A 293 -26.05 6.16 9.25
C LEU A 293 -24.62 6.57 8.89
N VAL A 294 -23.62 5.80 9.32
CA VAL A 294 -22.21 6.09 9.02
C VAL A 294 -21.94 5.97 7.53
N ARG A 295 -22.41 4.89 6.89
CA ARG A 295 -22.29 4.71 5.44
C ARG A 295 -23.03 5.79 4.67
N LYS A 296 -24.28 6.09 5.05
CA LYS A 296 -25.07 7.17 4.43
C LYS A 296 -24.37 8.52 4.53
N TRP A 297 -23.79 8.85 5.68
CA TRP A 297 -22.98 10.06 5.81
C TRP A 297 -21.75 10.02 4.90
N ALA A 298 -21.02 8.90 4.88
CA ALA A 298 -19.82 8.74 4.07
C ALA A 298 -20.13 8.91 2.56
N GLU A 299 -21.29 8.44 2.10
CA GLU A 299 -21.79 8.62 0.72
C GLU A 299 -22.10 10.10 0.37
N THR A 300 -22.29 10.99 1.35
CA THR A 300 -22.45 12.43 1.12
C THR A 300 -21.13 13.20 0.99
N LEU A 301 -20.00 12.55 1.27
CA LEU A 301 -18.69 13.21 1.22
C LEU A 301 -18.32 13.53 -0.23
N PRO A 302 -17.75 14.73 -0.49
CA PRO A 302 -17.35 15.10 -1.84
C PRO A 302 -16.16 14.25 -2.28
N LYS A 303 -16.13 13.88 -3.56
CA LYS A 303 -14.94 13.27 -4.17
C LYS A 303 -13.74 14.21 -4.11
N PRO A 304 -12.49 13.68 -4.16
CA PRO A 304 -11.30 14.51 -4.26
C PRO A 304 -11.33 15.41 -5.49
N ARG A 305 -10.61 16.54 -5.41
CA ARG A 305 -10.39 17.44 -6.55
C ARG A 305 -9.79 16.67 -7.73
N ALA A 306 -10.15 17.04 -8.96
CA ALA A 306 -9.84 16.24 -10.15
C ALA A 306 -8.34 15.99 -10.37
N ASP A 307 -7.48 16.97 -10.09
CA ASP A 307 -6.03 16.82 -10.11
C ASP A 307 -5.51 15.80 -9.08
N ILE A 308 -6.09 15.78 -7.88
CA ILE A 308 -5.77 14.77 -6.85
C ILE A 308 -6.22 13.39 -7.28
N ALA A 309 -7.44 13.25 -7.82
CA ALA A 309 -7.95 11.99 -8.34
C ALA A 309 -7.06 11.43 -9.47
N ILE A 310 -6.64 12.28 -10.42
CA ILE A 310 -5.73 11.87 -11.49
C ILE A 310 -4.35 11.47 -10.93
N ALA A 311 -3.80 12.21 -9.97
CA ALA A 311 -2.54 11.83 -9.32
C ALA A 311 -2.65 10.45 -8.64
N LEU A 312 -3.76 10.17 -7.95
CA LEU A 312 -4.05 8.86 -7.34
C LEU A 312 -4.13 7.74 -8.40
N HIS A 313 -4.78 8.00 -9.54
CA HIS A 313 -4.84 7.05 -10.65
C HIS A 313 -3.46 6.73 -11.22
N VAL A 314 -2.62 7.75 -11.45
CA VAL A 314 -1.26 7.58 -11.97
C VAL A 314 -0.42 6.73 -11.02
N ILE A 315 -0.44 7.05 -9.72
CA ILE A 315 0.30 6.22 -8.76
C ILE A 315 -0.30 4.83 -8.66
N GLY A 316 -1.62 4.62 -8.73
CA GLY A 316 -2.22 3.31 -8.53
C GLY A 316 -2.06 2.33 -9.69
N ARG A 317 -1.83 2.80 -10.92
CA ARG A 317 -1.76 1.97 -12.13
C ARG A 317 -0.35 1.59 -12.58
N ARG A 318 0.62 1.67 -11.68
CA ARG A 318 2.03 1.32 -11.93
C ARG A 318 2.17 -0.11 -12.43
N GLY A 319 2.89 -0.30 -13.54
CA GLY A 319 3.13 -1.60 -14.17
C GLY A 319 4.09 -2.49 -13.38
N ALA A 320 4.18 -3.76 -13.78
CA ALA A 320 5.06 -4.73 -13.11
C ALA A 320 6.54 -4.31 -13.11
N ASP A 321 7.04 -3.82 -14.25
CA ASP A 321 8.45 -3.39 -14.37
C ASP A 321 8.77 -2.19 -13.45
N GLN A 322 7.83 -1.25 -13.34
CA GLN A 322 7.92 -0.10 -12.42
C GLN A 322 8.00 -0.56 -10.96
N ARG A 323 7.19 -1.55 -10.57
CA ARG A 323 7.24 -2.12 -9.22
C ARG A 323 8.53 -2.90 -8.93
N VAL A 324 9.12 -3.54 -9.94
CA VAL A 324 10.45 -4.15 -9.79
C VAL A 324 11.53 -3.10 -9.54
N VAL A 325 11.45 -1.95 -10.21
CA VAL A 325 12.33 -0.80 -9.93
C VAL A 325 12.14 -0.33 -8.48
N GLU A 326 10.89 -0.15 -8.03
CA GLU A 326 10.58 0.25 -6.65
C GLU A 326 11.18 -0.74 -5.63
N ALA A 327 11.08 -2.04 -5.88
CA ALA A 327 11.64 -3.07 -4.98
C ALA A 327 13.16 -2.96 -4.79
N ARG A 328 13.88 -2.45 -5.80
CA ARG A 328 15.33 -2.29 -5.83
C ARG A 328 15.79 -0.89 -5.43
N TRP A 329 14.84 0.01 -5.17
CA TRP A 329 15.12 1.40 -4.87
C TRP A 329 15.34 1.64 -3.38
N GLY A 330 16.40 2.39 -3.05
CA GLY A 330 16.75 2.78 -1.69
C GLY A 330 18.06 2.16 -1.22
N LYS A 331 18.69 2.79 -0.22
CA LYS A 331 19.99 2.37 0.33
C LYS A 331 20.01 0.96 0.92
N ASP A 332 18.87 0.53 1.46
CA ASP A 332 18.71 -0.77 2.15
C ASP A 332 18.09 -1.84 1.24
N ALA A 333 17.80 -1.49 -0.03
CA ALA A 333 17.23 -2.41 -1.00
C ALA A 333 18.32 -3.30 -1.61
N LEU A 334 17.99 -4.57 -1.83
CA LEU A 334 18.90 -5.50 -2.52
C LEU A 334 18.83 -5.24 -4.03
N ALA A 335 19.99 -5.21 -4.70
CA ALA A 335 20.07 -4.95 -6.15
C ALA A 335 19.24 -5.96 -7.00
N GLY A 336 19.06 -7.18 -6.50
CA GLY A 336 18.25 -8.23 -7.12
C GLY A 336 16.84 -8.41 -6.53
N ALA A 337 16.36 -7.47 -5.70
CA ALA A 337 15.06 -7.60 -5.05
C ALA A 337 13.93 -7.75 -6.07
N ALA A 338 12.97 -8.62 -5.75
CA ALA A 338 11.70 -8.76 -6.44
C ALA A 338 10.60 -8.00 -5.68
N TRP A 339 9.50 -7.70 -6.37
CA TRP A 339 8.31 -7.13 -5.73
C TRP A 339 7.58 -8.23 -4.94
N VAL A 340 7.88 -8.31 -3.64
CA VAL A 340 7.42 -9.41 -2.77
C VAL A 340 5.91 -9.48 -2.58
N PHE A 341 5.17 -8.44 -2.92
CA PHE A 341 3.70 -8.40 -2.76
C PHE A 341 2.95 -9.06 -3.93
N ASP A 342 3.64 -9.41 -5.03
CA ASP A 342 3.06 -10.23 -6.09
C ASP A 342 3.12 -11.73 -5.76
N ASP A 343 3.82 -12.12 -4.68
CA ASP A 343 3.75 -13.48 -4.15
C ASP A 343 2.41 -13.70 -3.43
N PRO A 344 1.56 -14.63 -3.90
CA PRO A 344 0.24 -14.82 -3.32
C PRO A 344 0.34 -15.26 -1.86
N THR A 345 -0.57 -14.74 -1.04
CA THR A 345 -0.80 -15.26 0.31
C THR A 345 -1.15 -16.75 0.22
N PRO A 346 -0.65 -17.60 1.12
CA PRO A 346 -1.06 -18.99 1.21
C PRO A 346 -2.59 -19.12 1.24
N THR A 347 -3.13 -20.14 0.59
CA THR A 347 -4.58 -20.38 0.56
C THR A 347 -4.97 -21.32 1.70
N SER A 348 -6.01 -20.94 2.45
CA SER A 348 -6.58 -21.81 3.48
C SER A 348 -7.01 -23.16 2.88
N PRO A 349 -6.76 -24.29 3.57
CA PRO A 349 -7.18 -25.60 3.11
C PRO A 349 -8.71 -25.67 3.02
N GLU A 350 -9.22 -26.02 1.85
CA GLU A 350 -10.65 -26.26 1.66
C GLU A 350 -10.98 -27.73 1.98
N THR A 351 -11.87 -27.93 2.95
CA THR A 351 -12.61 -29.18 3.10
C THR A 351 -13.89 -29.06 2.29
N GLY A 352 -14.17 -30.03 1.41
CA GLY A 352 -15.45 -30.04 0.69
C GLY A 352 -16.62 -30.12 1.69
N GLY A 353 -17.53 -29.13 1.66
CA GLY A 353 -18.74 -29.10 2.48
C GLY A 353 -18.55 -28.68 3.94
N ASP A 354 -19.33 -29.28 4.84
CA ASP A 354 -19.40 -28.90 6.27
C ASP A 354 -18.34 -29.52 7.17
N ALA A 355 -17.42 -30.31 6.61
CA ALA A 355 -16.38 -30.97 7.38
C ALA A 355 -15.43 -29.95 8.03
N VAL A 356 -15.20 -30.14 9.33
CA VAL A 356 -14.19 -29.40 10.11
C VAL A 356 -12.81 -29.67 9.52
N ILE A 357 -12.00 -28.63 9.30
CA ILE A 357 -10.63 -28.80 8.80
C ILE A 357 -9.80 -29.52 9.87
N PRO A 358 -9.06 -30.60 9.52
CA PRO A 358 -8.17 -31.25 10.47
C PRO A 358 -7.12 -30.26 11.02
N GLN A 359 -6.92 -30.26 12.34
CA GLN A 359 -6.04 -29.29 13.00
C GLN A 359 -4.62 -29.25 12.42
N ALA A 360 -4.06 -30.39 12.00
CA ALA A 360 -2.73 -30.43 11.40
C ALA A 360 -2.64 -29.62 10.08
N GLN A 361 -3.74 -29.49 9.34
CA GLN A 361 -3.80 -28.66 8.14
C GLN A 361 -3.87 -27.18 8.49
N ILE A 362 -4.65 -26.81 9.52
CA ILE A 362 -4.70 -25.42 10.04
C ILE A 362 -3.32 -25.01 10.55
N ASP A 363 -2.66 -25.84 11.36
CA ASP A 363 -1.33 -25.55 11.92
C ASP A 363 -0.29 -25.34 10.81
N ARG A 364 -0.32 -26.19 9.76
CA ARG A 364 0.56 -26.04 8.59
C ARG A 364 0.28 -24.73 7.85
N TYR A 365 -0.99 -24.47 7.57
CA TYR A 365 -1.41 -23.25 6.89
C TYR A 365 -0.99 -21.99 7.65
N LEU A 366 -1.21 -21.93 8.96
CA LEU A 366 -0.79 -20.79 9.78
C LEU A 366 0.74 -20.63 9.79
N ALA A 367 1.51 -21.72 9.72
CA ALA A 367 2.97 -21.65 9.58
C ALA A 367 3.40 -21.10 8.21
N GLU A 368 2.69 -21.45 7.14
CA GLU A 368 2.89 -20.89 5.79
C GLU A 368 2.56 -19.40 5.77
N VAL A 369 1.43 -18.98 6.34
CA VAL A 369 1.03 -17.56 6.48
C VAL A 369 2.10 -16.79 7.25
N ASN A 370 2.63 -17.34 8.35
CA ASN A 370 3.70 -16.70 9.12
C ASN A 370 5.01 -16.56 8.30
N THR A 371 5.36 -17.57 7.49
CA THR A 371 6.53 -17.51 6.60
C THR A 371 6.36 -16.41 5.55
N TRP A 372 5.17 -16.34 4.94
CA TRP A 372 4.81 -15.29 4.00
C TRP A 372 4.86 -13.90 4.65
N LYS A 373 4.34 -13.75 5.88
CA LYS A 373 4.42 -12.52 6.69
C LYS A 373 5.86 -12.07 6.93
N VAL A 374 6.76 -12.99 7.24
CA VAL A 374 8.19 -12.67 7.40
C VAL A 374 8.78 -12.17 6.08
N LYS A 375 8.47 -12.83 4.96
CA LYS A 375 8.92 -12.41 3.63
C LYS A 375 8.48 -10.98 3.30
N ILE A 376 7.19 -10.64 3.43
CA ILE A 376 6.71 -9.27 3.18
C ILE A 376 7.34 -8.24 4.14
N ALA A 377 7.59 -8.61 5.40
CA ALA A 377 8.21 -7.74 6.39
C ALA A 377 9.68 -7.42 6.09
N THR A 378 10.37 -8.25 5.29
CA THR A 378 11.74 -8.00 4.83
C THR A 378 11.83 -7.03 3.67
N TYR A 379 10.72 -6.59 3.08
CA TYR A 379 10.74 -5.62 1.99
C TYR A 379 11.41 -4.29 2.42
N ARG A 380 12.43 -3.85 1.66
CA ARG A 380 13.22 -2.62 1.90
C ARG A 380 13.20 -1.63 0.73
N GLY A 381 12.50 -1.96 -0.35
CA GLY A 381 12.34 -1.07 -1.51
C GLY A 381 11.51 0.18 -1.20
N TYR A 382 11.34 1.01 -2.22
CA TYR A 382 10.49 2.19 -2.18
C TYR A 382 9.03 1.82 -1.85
N ARG A 383 8.36 2.70 -1.10
CA ARG A 383 6.94 2.61 -0.75
C ARG A 383 6.30 3.96 -0.99
N LEU A 384 5.14 3.98 -1.64
CA LEU A 384 4.32 5.17 -1.76
C LEU A 384 3.98 5.74 -0.37
N ASP A 385 3.99 7.07 -0.24
CA ASP A 385 3.77 7.77 1.03
C ASP A 385 2.61 8.77 0.93
N LEU A 386 1.45 8.33 1.43
CA LEU A 386 0.19 9.06 1.48
C LEU A 386 -0.27 9.24 2.93
N ARG A 387 0.67 9.34 3.88
CA ARG A 387 0.33 9.58 5.28
C ARG A 387 -0.31 10.96 5.44
N ASN A 388 -1.29 11.06 6.35
CA ASN A 388 -2.00 12.30 6.68
C ASN A 388 -2.65 12.99 5.46
N THR A 389 -3.15 12.23 4.49
CA THR A 389 -3.90 12.77 3.34
C THR A 389 -5.41 12.72 3.55
N ASN A 390 -6.14 13.63 2.92
CA ASN A 390 -7.57 13.58 2.72
C ASN A 390 -7.90 12.95 1.37
N LEU A 391 -8.41 11.71 1.44
CA LEU A 391 -8.84 10.86 0.34
C LEU A 391 -10.33 10.45 0.54
N GLN A 392 -11.11 11.26 1.26
CA GLN A 392 -12.55 11.02 1.44
C GLN A 392 -13.25 10.92 0.08
N GLY A 393 -14.12 9.92 -0.09
CA GLY A 393 -14.85 9.68 -1.33
C GLY A 393 -13.96 9.38 -2.56
N ALA A 394 -12.67 9.08 -2.38
CA ALA A 394 -11.77 8.75 -3.48
C ALA A 394 -12.14 7.42 -4.14
N ASP A 395 -11.99 7.34 -5.46
CA ASP A 395 -12.04 6.06 -6.19
C ASP A 395 -10.61 5.53 -6.35
N LEU A 396 -10.33 4.48 -5.58
CA LEU A 396 -9.08 3.73 -5.54
C LEU A 396 -9.31 2.27 -5.93
N SER A 397 -10.47 1.97 -6.54
CA SER A 397 -10.86 0.62 -6.90
C SER A 397 -9.85 -0.01 -7.87
N GLY A 398 -9.45 -1.25 -7.61
CA GLY A 398 -8.45 -1.99 -8.40
C GLY A 398 -7.02 -1.41 -8.40
N HIS A 399 -6.72 -0.36 -7.63
CA HIS A 399 -5.38 0.24 -7.61
C HIS A 399 -4.35 -0.68 -6.92
N VAL A 400 -3.09 -0.63 -7.36
CA VAL A 400 -1.98 -1.37 -6.74
C VAL A 400 -1.21 -0.47 -5.79
N LEU A 401 -1.55 -0.58 -4.50
CA LEU A 401 -1.00 0.20 -3.39
C LEU A 401 -0.32 -0.71 -2.34
N SER A 402 0.15 -1.90 -2.71
CA SER A 402 0.83 -2.82 -1.79
C SER A 402 2.02 -2.13 -1.09
N GLY A 403 2.10 -2.28 0.22
CA GLY A 403 3.12 -1.65 1.07
C GLY A 403 3.00 -0.14 1.25
N VAL A 404 1.96 0.53 0.71
CA VAL A 404 1.76 1.98 0.86
C VAL A 404 1.71 2.40 2.33
N ARG A 405 2.15 3.64 2.59
CA ARG A 405 2.00 4.28 3.90
C ARG A 405 0.79 5.22 3.88
N LEU A 406 -0.25 4.87 4.63
CA LEU A 406 -1.53 5.58 4.76
C LEU A 406 -1.85 5.89 6.24
N ASN A 407 -0.85 5.90 7.12
CA ASN A 407 -1.05 6.21 8.54
C ASN A 407 -1.77 7.56 8.68
N ALA A 408 -2.82 7.58 9.50
CA ALA A 408 -3.70 8.73 9.73
C ALA A 408 -4.30 9.38 8.45
N ALA A 409 -4.36 8.65 7.33
CA ALA A 409 -5.10 9.10 6.15
C ALA A 409 -6.62 9.05 6.42
N ARG A 410 -7.33 10.01 5.85
CA ARG A 410 -8.80 10.11 5.85
C ARG A 410 -9.32 9.54 4.54
N MET A 411 -10.07 8.46 4.58
CA MET A 411 -10.59 7.68 3.44
C MET A 411 -12.06 7.30 3.67
N GLU A 412 -12.79 8.06 4.48
CA GLU A 412 -14.20 7.81 4.70
C GLU A 412 -14.98 7.88 3.38
N GLY A 413 -15.82 6.87 3.14
CA GLY A 413 -16.58 6.73 1.90
C GLY A 413 -15.75 6.48 0.65
N ALA A 414 -14.45 6.22 0.75
CA ALA A 414 -13.63 5.86 -0.40
C ALA A 414 -14.06 4.52 -0.99
N ASP A 415 -14.01 4.41 -2.31
CA ASP A 415 -14.13 3.13 -3.02
C ASP A 415 -12.74 2.50 -3.12
N LEU A 416 -12.55 1.42 -2.38
CA LEU A 416 -11.35 0.59 -2.29
C LEU A 416 -11.67 -0.84 -2.79
N GLY A 417 -12.72 -1.01 -3.60
CA GLY A 417 -13.11 -2.31 -4.13
C GLY A 417 -11.97 -2.93 -4.95
N GLN A 418 -11.63 -4.19 -4.69
CA GLN A 418 -10.53 -4.91 -5.35
C GLN A 418 -9.14 -4.22 -5.25
N VAL A 419 -8.96 -3.24 -4.37
CA VAL A 419 -7.66 -2.58 -4.19
C VAL A 419 -6.64 -3.57 -3.64
N ARG A 420 -5.38 -3.44 -4.06
CA ARG A 420 -4.25 -4.19 -3.50
C ARG A 420 -3.50 -3.32 -2.50
N MET A 421 -3.56 -3.68 -1.22
CA MET A 421 -2.93 -2.99 -0.09
C MET A 421 -2.21 -3.98 0.85
N GLU A 422 -1.68 -5.08 0.30
CA GLU A 422 -0.95 -6.09 1.06
C GLU A 422 0.21 -5.40 1.82
N ALA A 423 0.33 -5.69 3.12
CA ALA A 423 1.33 -5.09 4.01
C ALA A 423 1.31 -3.53 4.10
N ALA A 424 0.23 -2.86 3.68
CA ALA A 424 0.08 -1.42 3.84
C ALA A 424 0.10 -1.00 5.32
N THR A 425 0.57 0.22 5.61
CA THR A 425 0.50 0.79 6.97
C THR A 425 -0.64 1.78 7.07
N LEU A 426 -1.69 1.39 7.78
CA LEU A 426 -2.99 2.07 7.91
C LEU A 426 -3.31 2.41 9.37
N GLU A 427 -2.28 2.51 10.22
CA GLU A 427 -2.47 2.86 11.63
C GLU A 427 -3.21 4.18 11.76
N LYS A 428 -4.30 4.19 12.55
CA LYS A 428 -5.19 5.34 12.77
C LYS A 428 -5.81 5.91 11.48
N ALA A 429 -5.77 5.18 10.37
CA ALA A 429 -6.49 5.58 9.18
C ALA A 429 -8.01 5.54 9.42
N ARG A 430 -8.72 6.45 8.76
CA ARG A 430 -10.17 6.62 8.90
C ARG A 430 -10.86 6.17 7.62
N MET A 431 -11.59 5.07 7.68
CA MET A 431 -12.23 4.38 6.56
C MET A 431 -13.71 4.07 6.88
N GLU A 432 -14.33 4.89 7.74
CA GLU A 432 -15.76 4.79 8.05
C GLU A 432 -16.60 4.80 6.76
N GLY A 433 -17.47 3.80 6.61
CA GLY A 433 -18.34 3.64 5.43
C GLY A 433 -17.62 3.39 4.10
N ALA A 434 -16.30 3.10 4.10
CA ALA A 434 -15.57 2.80 2.87
C ALA A 434 -16.00 1.45 2.26
N ILE A 435 -15.81 1.30 0.95
CA ILE A 435 -16.14 0.07 0.21
C ILE A 435 -14.84 -0.70 -0.04
N LEU A 436 -14.63 -1.82 0.65
CA LEU A 436 -13.44 -2.68 0.56
C LEU A 436 -13.78 -4.08 0.03
N VAL A 437 -14.85 -4.20 -0.77
CA VAL A 437 -15.30 -5.48 -1.30
C VAL A 437 -14.19 -6.10 -2.17
N TYR A 438 -13.79 -7.34 -1.84
CA TYR A 438 -12.64 -8.03 -2.44
C TYR A 438 -11.28 -7.32 -2.32
N ALA A 439 -11.11 -6.36 -1.41
CA ALA A 439 -9.81 -5.71 -1.18
C ALA A 439 -8.77 -6.71 -0.63
N ALA A 440 -7.51 -6.55 -1.04
CA ALA A 440 -6.37 -7.32 -0.52
C ALA A 440 -5.62 -6.52 0.54
N LEU A 441 -5.84 -6.85 1.81
CA LEU A 441 -5.27 -6.24 3.02
C LEU A 441 -4.41 -7.23 3.81
N ASP A 442 -3.97 -8.32 3.17
CA ASP A 442 -3.18 -9.38 3.78
C ASP A 442 -1.95 -8.80 4.49
N GLY A 443 -1.75 -9.18 5.76
CA GLY A 443 -0.64 -8.68 6.57
C GLY A 443 -0.58 -7.17 6.81
N ALA A 444 -1.62 -6.40 6.44
CA ALA A 444 -1.66 -4.95 6.64
C ALA A 444 -1.63 -4.57 8.13
N PHE A 445 -1.10 -3.38 8.42
CA PHE A 445 -0.99 -2.83 9.77
C PHE A 445 -2.12 -1.83 10.01
N LEU A 446 -3.18 -2.27 10.65
CA LEU A 446 -4.47 -1.60 10.84
C LEU A 446 -4.73 -1.27 12.32
N ARG A 447 -3.67 -0.99 13.10
CA ARG A 447 -3.82 -0.63 14.52
C ARG A 447 -4.66 0.64 14.65
N GLU A 448 -5.67 0.60 15.54
CA GLU A 448 -6.59 1.72 15.79
C GLU A 448 -7.26 2.26 14.51
N VAL A 449 -7.39 1.43 13.47
CA VAL A 449 -8.10 1.81 12.25
C VAL A 449 -9.59 1.98 12.52
N ARG A 450 -10.24 2.87 11.77
CA ARG A 450 -11.68 3.10 11.82
C ARG A 450 -12.35 2.58 10.56
N LEU A 451 -13.19 1.58 10.70
CA LEU A 451 -13.89 0.84 9.66
C LEU A 451 -15.38 0.71 10.03
N GLU A 452 -15.88 1.59 10.90
CA GLU A 452 -17.29 1.56 11.30
C GLU A 452 -18.21 1.63 10.07
N GLY A 453 -19.13 0.66 9.94
CA GLY A 453 -20.03 0.55 8.80
C GLY A 453 -19.37 0.35 7.42
N ALA A 454 -18.07 0.01 7.37
CA ALA A 454 -17.37 -0.29 6.13
C ALA A 454 -17.82 -1.63 5.53
N ASP A 455 -17.68 -1.76 4.21
CA ASP A 455 -18.06 -2.96 3.47
C ASP A 455 -16.83 -3.79 3.09
N LEU A 456 -16.49 -4.77 3.91
CA LEU A 456 -15.33 -5.66 3.76
C LEU A 456 -15.75 -7.05 3.26
N MET A 457 -16.88 -7.17 2.56
CA MET A 457 -17.36 -8.44 2.03
C MET A 457 -16.28 -9.11 1.18
N SER A 458 -15.94 -10.35 1.52
CA SER A 458 -14.88 -11.12 0.84
C SER A 458 -13.51 -10.44 0.80
N ALA A 459 -13.25 -9.47 1.68
CA ALA A 459 -11.93 -8.86 1.81
C ALA A 459 -10.91 -9.88 2.35
N ARG A 460 -9.68 -9.80 1.84
CA ARG A 460 -8.54 -10.61 2.29
C ARG A 460 -7.77 -9.87 3.36
N MET A 461 -7.71 -10.41 4.56
CA MET A 461 -7.06 -9.83 5.74
C MET A 461 -6.26 -10.89 6.51
N GLU A 462 -5.81 -11.93 5.83
CA GLU A 462 -5.02 -13.03 6.36
C GLU A 462 -3.80 -12.46 7.11
N GLY A 463 -3.69 -12.79 8.39
CA GLY A 463 -2.60 -12.34 9.24
C GLY A 463 -2.50 -10.83 9.46
N ALA A 464 -3.51 -10.05 9.08
CA ALA A 464 -3.56 -8.61 9.29
C ALA A 464 -3.51 -8.25 10.79
N LYS A 465 -3.01 -7.05 11.09
CA LYS A 465 -2.84 -6.56 12.46
C LYS A 465 -3.85 -5.47 12.75
N LEU A 466 -4.94 -5.83 13.42
CA LEU A 466 -6.09 -4.99 13.74
C LEU A 466 -6.26 -4.73 15.26
N PRO A 467 -5.20 -4.56 16.08
CA PRO A 467 -5.42 -4.29 17.49
C PRO A 467 -6.13 -2.94 17.66
N LEU A 468 -7.16 -2.90 18.52
CA LEU A 468 -7.99 -1.72 18.77
C LEU A 468 -8.74 -1.20 17.53
N ALA A 469 -8.87 -2.00 16.46
CA ALA A 469 -9.64 -1.62 15.29
C ALA A 469 -11.12 -1.41 15.63
N ARG A 470 -11.74 -0.40 15.01
CA ARG A 470 -13.17 -0.08 15.16
C ARG A 470 -13.92 -0.54 13.93
N MET A 471 -14.72 -1.58 14.07
CA MET A 471 -15.44 -2.26 12.99
C MET A 471 -16.91 -2.48 13.38
N GLU A 472 -17.45 -1.63 14.26
CA GLU A 472 -18.85 -1.69 14.66
C GLU A 472 -19.76 -1.62 13.42
N GLY A 473 -20.58 -2.65 13.22
CA GLY A 473 -21.46 -2.75 12.06
C GLY A 473 -20.80 -2.90 10.70
N ALA A 474 -19.50 -3.22 10.66
CA ALA A 474 -18.86 -3.53 9.40
C ALA A 474 -19.41 -4.84 8.81
N ASN A 475 -19.49 -4.89 7.48
CA ASN A 475 -19.78 -6.11 6.76
C ASN A 475 -18.49 -6.88 6.51
N LEU A 476 -18.34 -8.03 7.14
CA LEU A 476 -17.21 -8.95 7.04
C LEU A 476 -17.68 -10.31 6.50
N MET A 477 -18.83 -10.38 5.83
CA MET A 477 -19.33 -11.62 5.27
C MET A 477 -18.31 -12.22 4.30
N MET A 478 -18.01 -13.52 4.49
CA MET A 478 -16.99 -14.25 3.73
C MET A 478 -15.58 -13.63 3.77
N ALA A 479 -15.29 -12.72 4.70
CA ALA A 479 -13.96 -12.14 4.84
C ALA A 479 -12.95 -13.19 5.32
N LYS A 480 -11.71 -13.06 4.85
CA LYS A 480 -10.59 -13.94 5.21
C LYS A 480 -9.74 -13.30 6.28
N LEU A 481 -9.86 -13.77 7.51
CA LEU A 481 -9.24 -13.23 8.73
C LEU A 481 -8.35 -14.27 9.41
N GLU A 482 -7.93 -15.32 8.69
CA GLU A 482 -7.14 -16.40 9.26
C GLU A 482 -5.83 -15.87 9.87
N GLY A 483 -5.57 -16.20 11.13
CA GLY A 483 -4.43 -15.70 11.89
C GLY A 483 -4.38 -14.17 12.09
N ALA A 484 -5.46 -13.43 11.82
CA ALA A 484 -5.54 -12.00 12.06
C ALA A 484 -5.44 -11.68 13.57
N GLN A 485 -4.89 -10.51 13.89
CA GLN A 485 -4.72 -10.03 15.27
C GLN A 485 -5.76 -8.97 15.59
N LEU A 486 -6.82 -9.36 16.29
CA LEU A 486 -8.02 -8.55 16.61
C LEU A 486 -8.11 -8.25 18.12
N LEU A 487 -6.96 -8.24 18.82
CA LEU A 487 -6.88 -7.91 20.26
C LEU A 487 -7.55 -6.56 20.53
N TRP A 488 -8.55 -6.53 21.42
CA TRP A 488 -9.35 -5.35 21.75
C TRP A 488 -10.11 -4.72 20.56
N ALA A 489 -10.30 -5.44 19.45
CA ALA A 489 -11.09 -4.94 18.33
C ALA A 489 -12.57 -4.81 18.72
N ARG A 490 -13.24 -3.82 18.12
CA ARG A 490 -14.66 -3.50 18.32
C ARG A 490 -15.43 -3.98 17.10
N LEU A 491 -16.25 -5.01 17.28
CA LEU A 491 -16.99 -5.75 16.25
C LEU A 491 -18.48 -5.83 16.62
N GLU A 492 -18.97 -4.93 17.48
CA GLU A 492 -20.35 -4.94 17.95
C GLU A 492 -21.33 -4.81 16.77
N LYS A 493 -22.24 -5.79 16.63
CA LYS A 493 -23.14 -5.95 15.49
C LYS A 493 -22.46 -6.06 14.12
N ALA A 494 -21.18 -6.43 14.04
CA ALA A 494 -20.54 -6.72 12.76
C ALA A 494 -21.17 -7.97 12.11
N GLU A 495 -21.23 -7.99 10.78
CA GLU A 495 -21.72 -9.13 10.00
C GLU A 495 -20.54 -10.03 9.61
N LEU A 496 -20.30 -11.10 10.35
CA LEU A 496 -19.19 -12.05 10.19
C LEU A 496 -19.64 -13.40 9.60
N GLY A 497 -20.80 -13.42 8.95
CA GLY A 497 -21.36 -14.65 8.38
C GLY A 497 -20.39 -15.28 7.37
N PHE A 498 -20.15 -16.58 7.49
CA PHE A 498 -19.18 -17.33 6.67
C PHE A 498 -17.74 -16.80 6.72
N ALA A 499 -17.38 -15.92 7.67
CA ALA A 499 -16.01 -15.42 7.78
C ALA A 499 -15.04 -16.54 8.18
N HIS A 500 -13.84 -16.51 7.60
CA HIS A 500 -12.76 -17.43 7.94
C HIS A 500 -11.88 -16.78 9.02
N MET A 501 -11.89 -17.30 10.24
CA MET A 501 -11.17 -16.74 11.39
C MET A 501 -10.31 -17.81 12.09
N GLU A 502 -9.89 -18.84 11.36
CA GLU A 502 -9.06 -19.90 11.88
C GLU A 502 -7.76 -19.33 12.49
N GLY A 503 -7.52 -19.64 13.76
CA GLY A 503 -6.35 -19.14 14.50
C GLY A 503 -6.33 -17.62 14.76
N ALA A 504 -7.42 -16.88 14.51
CA ALA A 504 -7.47 -15.45 14.79
C ALA A 504 -7.38 -15.16 16.29
N ASP A 505 -6.67 -14.09 16.64
CA ASP A 505 -6.51 -13.63 18.03
C ASP A 505 -7.57 -12.55 18.35
N LEU A 506 -8.66 -12.98 18.96
CA LEU A 506 -9.83 -12.18 19.35
C LEU A 506 -9.85 -11.86 20.84
N ARG A 507 -8.71 -11.96 21.54
CA ARG A 507 -8.66 -11.71 22.98
C ARG A 507 -9.23 -10.33 23.30
N ARG A 508 -10.16 -10.29 24.25
CA ARG A 508 -10.83 -9.05 24.68
C ARG A 508 -11.50 -8.25 23.56
N ALA A 509 -11.76 -8.87 22.40
CA ALA A 509 -12.55 -8.26 21.35
C ALA A 509 -14.01 -8.16 21.79
N ARG A 510 -14.71 -7.15 21.26
CA ARG A 510 -16.12 -6.87 21.58
C ARG A 510 -16.98 -7.26 20.39
N LEU A 511 -17.59 -8.43 20.45
CA LEU A 511 -18.48 -9.00 19.43
C LEU A 511 -19.95 -8.98 19.89
N ASP A 512 -20.32 -8.08 20.81
CA ASP A 512 -21.68 -8.00 21.35
C ASP A 512 -22.70 -7.88 20.19
N GLY A 513 -23.59 -8.85 20.07
CA GLY A 513 -24.62 -8.95 19.03
C GLY A 513 -24.11 -9.17 17.60
N ALA A 514 -22.84 -9.50 17.40
CA ALA A 514 -22.31 -9.80 16.07
C ALA A 514 -22.96 -11.04 15.44
N PHE A 515 -23.02 -11.07 14.11
CA PHE A 515 -23.58 -12.19 13.35
C PHE A 515 -22.46 -13.10 12.87
N LEU A 516 -22.18 -14.20 13.58
CA LEU A 516 -21.12 -15.14 13.24
C LEU A 516 -21.64 -16.42 12.57
N GLY A 517 -22.89 -16.43 12.07
CA GLY A 517 -23.48 -17.61 11.44
C GLY A 517 -22.55 -18.26 10.41
N LEU A 518 -22.29 -19.56 10.53
CA LEU A 518 -21.42 -20.31 9.62
C LEU A 518 -19.93 -19.87 9.62
N ALA A 519 -19.49 -19.03 10.56
CA ALA A 519 -18.10 -18.61 10.65
C ALA A 519 -17.18 -19.74 11.15
N ARG A 520 -15.91 -19.69 10.71
CA ARG A 520 -14.88 -20.68 11.03
C ARG A 520 -13.96 -20.13 12.12
N LEU A 521 -14.07 -20.66 13.33
CA LEU A 521 -13.37 -20.19 14.54
C LEU A 521 -12.41 -21.25 15.11
N GLU A 522 -12.08 -22.27 14.31
CA GLU A 522 -11.15 -23.33 14.69
C GLU A 522 -9.79 -22.76 15.12
N GLY A 523 -9.37 -23.07 16.35
CA GLY A 523 -8.12 -22.54 16.92
C GLY A 523 -8.12 -21.05 17.25
N GLY A 524 -9.25 -20.34 17.07
CA GLY A 524 -9.39 -18.93 17.44
C GLY A 524 -9.22 -18.71 18.95
N ILE A 525 -8.66 -17.56 19.33
CA ILE A 525 -8.39 -17.20 20.72
C ILE A 525 -9.37 -16.11 21.16
N LEU A 526 -10.45 -16.48 21.83
CA LEU A 526 -11.52 -15.58 22.30
C LEU A 526 -11.47 -15.38 23.82
N GLU A 527 -10.30 -15.52 24.46
CA GLU A 527 -10.18 -15.35 25.90
C GLU A 527 -10.60 -13.91 26.29
N LEU A 528 -11.49 -13.79 27.28
CA LEU A 528 -12.05 -12.51 27.73
C LEU A 528 -12.79 -11.71 26.65
N ALA A 529 -13.13 -12.32 25.51
CA ALA A 529 -13.96 -11.67 24.49
C ALA A 529 -15.40 -11.51 24.99
N ARG A 530 -16.09 -10.47 24.50
CA ARG A 530 -17.51 -10.25 24.76
C ARG A 530 -18.32 -10.70 23.56
N LEU A 531 -19.18 -11.70 23.73
CA LEU A 531 -20.06 -12.25 22.71
C LEU A 531 -21.54 -12.20 23.16
N ASP A 532 -21.89 -11.26 24.05
CA ASP A 532 -23.26 -11.14 24.54
C ASP A 532 -24.24 -10.94 23.38
N GLY A 533 -25.27 -11.77 23.30
CA GLY A 533 -26.26 -11.72 22.22
C GLY A 533 -25.73 -12.06 20.82
N ALA A 534 -24.50 -12.55 20.69
CA ALA A 534 -23.91 -12.91 19.41
C ALA A 534 -24.60 -14.15 18.81
N ASP A 535 -24.77 -14.15 17.50
CA ASP A 535 -25.31 -15.28 16.75
C ASP A 535 -24.17 -16.22 16.35
N LEU A 536 -24.07 -17.38 17.01
CA LEU A 536 -23.04 -18.39 16.78
C LEU A 536 -23.62 -19.66 16.13
N ARG A 537 -24.78 -19.55 15.46
CA ARG A 537 -25.42 -20.67 14.77
C ARG A 537 -24.50 -21.23 13.69
N GLN A 538 -24.40 -22.56 13.62
CA GLN A 538 -23.61 -23.29 12.63
C GLN A 538 -22.12 -22.87 12.58
N THR A 539 -21.60 -22.24 13.63
CA THR A 539 -20.17 -21.92 13.71
C THR A 539 -19.33 -23.18 13.89
N ARG A 540 -18.10 -23.13 13.39
CA ARG A 540 -17.14 -24.21 13.55
C ARG A 540 -16.12 -23.85 14.61
N MET A 541 -16.02 -24.68 15.63
CA MET A 541 -15.04 -24.57 16.72
C MET A 541 -14.43 -25.93 17.00
N ASN A 542 -13.27 -25.96 17.65
CA ASN A 542 -12.62 -27.22 18.02
C ASN A 542 -11.91 -27.10 19.38
N ALA A 543 -11.21 -28.17 19.79
CA ALA A 543 -10.48 -28.22 21.06
C ALA A 543 -9.42 -27.12 21.28
N ARG A 544 -8.99 -26.43 20.22
CA ARG A 544 -8.05 -25.31 20.32
C ARG A 544 -8.72 -23.95 20.38
N THR A 545 -10.01 -23.86 20.07
CA THR A 545 -10.76 -22.62 20.24
C THR A 545 -10.83 -22.29 21.74
N LYS A 546 -10.31 -21.11 22.12
CA LYS A 546 -10.21 -20.72 23.53
C LYS A 546 -11.31 -19.74 23.90
N LEU A 547 -12.24 -20.17 24.75
CA LEU A 547 -13.35 -19.35 25.25
C LEU A 547 -13.22 -19.01 26.74
N SER A 548 -12.03 -19.17 27.34
CA SER A 548 -11.87 -18.97 28.78
C SER A 548 -12.24 -17.54 29.17
N LYS A 549 -13.21 -17.41 30.09
CA LYS A 549 -13.75 -16.12 30.57
C LYS A 549 -14.39 -15.25 29.48
N ALA A 550 -14.73 -15.82 28.32
CA ALA A 550 -15.55 -15.11 27.34
C ALA A 550 -16.97 -14.91 27.90
N ALA A 551 -17.53 -13.71 27.72
CA ALA A 551 -18.91 -13.41 28.06
C ALA A 551 -19.81 -13.88 26.91
N LEU A 552 -20.83 -14.68 27.21
CA LEU A 552 -21.71 -15.34 26.24
C LEU A 552 -23.18 -15.12 26.58
N SER A 553 -23.50 -14.06 27.35
CA SER A 553 -24.86 -13.84 27.84
C SER A 553 -25.82 -13.61 26.68
N GLY A 554 -26.80 -14.49 26.52
CA GLY A 554 -27.74 -14.48 25.40
C GLY A 554 -27.13 -14.81 24.04
N ALA A 555 -25.91 -15.30 23.97
CA ALA A 555 -25.38 -15.82 22.71
C ALA A 555 -26.16 -17.06 22.27
N VAL A 556 -26.23 -17.30 20.96
CA VAL A 556 -27.12 -18.27 20.34
C VAL A 556 -26.34 -19.43 19.73
N PHE A 557 -26.72 -20.66 20.10
CA PHE A 557 -26.15 -21.89 19.54
C PHE A 557 -27.24 -22.72 18.84
N ARG A 558 -26.98 -23.13 17.60
CA ARG A 558 -27.86 -24.04 16.84
C ARG A 558 -27.03 -24.75 15.77
N GLU A 559 -27.25 -26.04 15.59
CA GLU A 559 -26.54 -26.89 14.62
C GLU A 559 -25.02 -26.76 14.76
N VAL A 560 -24.52 -26.86 16.00
CA VAL A 560 -23.08 -26.81 16.31
C VAL A 560 -22.65 -28.06 17.07
N ASP A 561 -21.44 -28.53 16.76
CA ASP A 561 -20.75 -29.58 17.51
C ASP A 561 -19.62 -28.98 18.34
N TYR A 562 -19.87 -28.86 19.65
CA TYR A 562 -18.91 -28.36 20.64
C TYR A 562 -18.38 -29.47 21.54
N SER A 563 -18.53 -30.74 21.15
CA SER A 563 -18.09 -31.92 21.94
C SER A 563 -16.62 -31.88 22.37
N THR A 564 -15.79 -31.11 21.68
CA THR A 564 -14.35 -30.94 21.98
C THR A 564 -13.97 -29.56 22.51
N VAL A 565 -14.90 -28.60 22.53
CA VAL A 565 -14.62 -27.20 22.88
C VAL A 565 -14.56 -27.04 24.40
N LEU A 566 -13.56 -26.29 24.88
CA LEU A 566 -13.40 -26.01 26.31
C LEU A 566 -14.30 -24.83 26.71
N ILE A 567 -15.46 -25.15 27.28
CA ILE A 567 -16.48 -24.20 27.75
C ILE A 567 -17.00 -24.64 29.14
N SER A 568 -17.41 -23.70 29.99
CA SER A 568 -17.94 -24.02 31.32
C SER A 568 -19.47 -24.15 31.34
N GLN A 569 -20.01 -24.82 32.38
CA GLN A 569 -21.46 -24.91 32.58
C GLN A 569 -22.10 -23.52 32.75
N ASP A 570 -21.45 -22.58 33.44
CA ASP A 570 -21.96 -21.22 33.62
C ASP A 570 -22.07 -20.48 32.29
N GLN A 571 -21.09 -20.64 31.40
CA GLN A 571 -21.13 -20.07 30.05
C GLN A 571 -22.29 -20.67 29.24
N ILE A 572 -22.49 -21.99 29.31
CA ILE A 572 -23.62 -22.66 28.65
C ILE A 572 -24.97 -22.18 29.24
N ASN A 573 -25.08 -22.05 30.56
CA ASN A 573 -26.30 -21.58 31.23
C ASN A 573 -26.69 -20.15 30.82
N ALA A 574 -25.71 -19.32 30.45
CA ALA A 574 -25.95 -17.95 30.01
C ALA A 574 -26.44 -17.85 28.54
N THR A 575 -26.41 -18.95 27.79
CA THR A 575 -26.68 -18.96 26.34
C THR A 575 -28.08 -19.51 26.02
N PHE A 576 -28.52 -19.37 24.77
CA PHE A 576 -29.74 -19.98 24.25
C PHE A 576 -29.42 -20.94 23.09
N GLY A 577 -30.04 -22.12 23.08
CA GLY A 577 -29.85 -23.13 22.06
C GLY A 577 -30.93 -24.18 22.12
N ASP A 578 -30.81 -25.23 21.31
CA ASP A 578 -31.83 -26.28 21.21
C ASP A 578 -31.24 -27.71 21.18
N GLY A 579 -32.06 -28.69 20.81
CA GLY A 579 -31.68 -30.09 20.70
C GLY A 579 -30.59 -30.40 19.68
N SER A 580 -30.29 -29.48 18.75
CA SER A 580 -29.28 -29.68 17.69
C SER A 580 -27.84 -29.45 18.17
N VAL A 581 -27.66 -28.88 19.36
CA VAL A 581 -26.34 -28.55 19.92
C VAL A 581 -25.74 -29.78 20.62
N VAL A 582 -24.51 -30.14 20.25
CA VAL A 582 -23.73 -31.19 20.92
C VAL A 582 -22.75 -30.54 21.91
N LEU A 583 -22.86 -30.91 23.20
CA LEU A 583 -22.03 -30.37 24.28
C LEU A 583 -20.96 -31.37 24.74
N PRO A 584 -19.81 -30.90 25.27
CA PRO A 584 -18.78 -31.77 25.82
C PRO A 584 -19.23 -32.37 27.16
N ALA A 585 -18.93 -33.65 27.38
CA ALA A 585 -19.18 -34.27 28.69
C ALA A 585 -18.26 -33.64 29.77
N PRO A 586 -18.73 -33.39 31.01
CA PRO A 586 -20.03 -33.75 31.58
C PRO A 586 -21.09 -32.62 31.55
N LEU A 587 -20.99 -31.63 30.66
CA LEU A 587 -21.92 -30.51 30.63
C LEU A 587 -23.34 -30.95 30.26
N THR A 588 -24.33 -30.28 30.83
CA THR A 588 -25.75 -30.55 30.57
C THR A 588 -26.41 -29.36 29.89
N ARG A 589 -27.40 -29.64 29.03
CA ARG A 589 -28.23 -28.62 28.41
C ARG A 589 -29.00 -27.83 29.50
N PRO A 590 -29.06 -26.49 29.42
CA PRO A 590 -29.85 -25.68 30.35
C PRO A 590 -31.34 -26.00 30.28
N ALA A 591 -32.05 -25.85 31.40
CA ALA A 591 -33.49 -26.18 31.47
C ALA A 591 -34.36 -25.29 30.58
N HIS A 592 -33.91 -24.06 30.28
CA HIS A 592 -34.61 -23.13 29.40
C HIS A 592 -34.35 -23.40 27.91
N TRP A 593 -33.54 -24.38 27.55
CA TRP A 593 -33.39 -24.75 26.14
C TRP A 593 -34.48 -25.75 25.72
N PRO A 594 -35.09 -25.56 24.54
CA PRO A 594 -35.83 -26.63 23.88
C PRO A 594 -34.99 -27.92 23.78
N GLN A 595 -35.55 -29.05 24.18
CA GLN A 595 -34.82 -30.34 24.16
C GLN A 595 -34.70 -30.93 22.75
N GLN A 596 -35.67 -30.62 21.90
CA GLN A 596 -35.70 -31.00 20.49
C GLN A 596 -34.96 -29.99 19.61
N ALA A 597 -34.48 -30.44 18.46
CA ALA A 597 -34.02 -29.54 17.42
C ALA A 597 -35.23 -28.84 16.80
N LEU A 598 -35.24 -27.52 16.82
CA LEU A 598 -36.28 -26.71 16.20
C LEU A 598 -35.90 -26.40 14.75
N ASP A 599 -36.91 -26.15 13.91
CA ASP A 599 -36.65 -25.48 12.64
C ASP A 599 -36.20 -24.02 12.88
N PHE A 600 -35.67 -23.36 11.85
CA PHE A 600 -35.12 -22.00 12.01
C PHE A 600 -36.16 -20.99 12.52
N GLY A 601 -37.38 -21.03 11.99
CA GLY A 601 -38.44 -20.07 12.39
C GLY A 601 -38.96 -20.30 13.81
N GLY A 602 -39.12 -21.55 14.21
CA GLY A 602 -39.48 -21.94 15.57
C GLY A 602 -38.38 -21.57 16.56
N PHE A 603 -37.12 -21.80 16.20
CA PHE A 603 -35.98 -21.39 17.01
C PHE A 603 -35.96 -19.88 17.27
N ASP A 604 -36.08 -19.06 16.22
CA ASP A 604 -36.06 -17.60 16.34
C ASP A 604 -37.25 -17.09 17.18
N THR A 605 -38.42 -17.72 17.03
CA THR A 605 -39.62 -17.41 17.83
C THR A 605 -39.39 -17.68 19.32
N GLU A 606 -38.83 -18.85 19.65
CA GLU A 606 -38.55 -19.23 21.03
C GLU A 606 -37.43 -18.39 21.66
N TYR A 607 -36.40 -18.08 20.88
CA TYR A 607 -35.32 -17.19 21.31
C TYR A 607 -35.85 -15.79 21.64
N GLN A 608 -36.73 -15.21 20.81
CA GLN A 608 -37.33 -13.90 21.10
C GLN A 608 -38.18 -13.91 22.38
N LYS A 609 -38.95 -14.98 22.62
CA LYS A 609 -39.70 -15.13 23.87
C LYS A 609 -38.76 -15.16 25.07
N TRP A 610 -37.69 -15.96 25.00
CA TRP A 610 -36.68 -16.03 26.05
C TRP A 610 -35.99 -14.68 26.29
N GLN A 611 -35.61 -13.96 25.24
CA GLN A 611 -35.01 -12.63 25.38
C GLN A 611 -35.96 -11.61 26.02
N SER A 612 -37.28 -11.73 25.79
CA SER A 612 -38.27 -10.78 26.30
C SER A 612 -38.49 -10.91 27.82
N ASP A 613 -38.46 -12.14 28.35
CA ASP A 613 -38.54 -12.42 29.78
C ASP A 613 -37.84 -13.76 30.09
N PRO A 614 -36.51 -13.76 30.31
CA PRO A 614 -35.76 -14.99 30.56
C PRO A 614 -36.21 -15.73 31.82
N ALA A 615 -36.77 -15.00 32.80
CA ALA A 615 -37.16 -15.56 34.08
C ALA A 615 -38.52 -16.29 34.01
N ALA A 616 -39.44 -15.82 33.16
CA ALA A 616 -40.74 -16.46 32.95
C ALA A 616 -40.78 -17.44 31.76
N TYR A 617 -39.71 -17.51 30.95
CA TYR A 617 -39.66 -18.35 29.77
C TYR A 617 -39.72 -19.86 30.11
N THR A 618 -40.55 -20.58 29.36
CA THR A 618 -40.63 -22.04 29.41
C THR A 618 -40.52 -22.60 27.99
N PRO A 619 -39.62 -23.57 27.74
CA PRO A 619 -39.45 -24.14 26.41
C PRO A 619 -40.67 -24.97 25.99
N PRO A 620 -40.93 -25.11 24.67
CA PRO A 620 -42.02 -25.93 24.18
C PRO A 620 -41.84 -27.39 24.63
N PRO A 621 -42.93 -28.09 24.98
CA PRO A 621 -42.87 -29.50 25.36
C PRO A 621 -42.36 -30.34 24.18
N GLU A 622 -41.69 -31.46 24.48
CA GLU A 622 -41.30 -32.42 23.45
C GLU A 622 -42.56 -32.90 22.70
N PRO A 623 -42.52 -32.98 21.36
CA PRO A 623 -43.60 -33.55 20.58
C PRO A 623 -43.75 -35.00 21.03
N ALA A 624 -44.99 -35.40 21.32
CA ALA A 624 -45.30 -36.78 21.65
C ALA A 624 -44.68 -37.69 20.58
N SER A 625 -43.80 -38.60 20.99
CA SER A 625 -43.19 -39.60 20.13
C SER A 625 -44.28 -40.24 19.27
N GLN A 626 -44.26 -40.02 17.96
CA GLN A 626 -45.20 -40.70 17.07
C GLN A 626 -44.92 -42.21 17.19
N PRO A 627 -45.95 -43.02 17.47
CA PRO A 627 -45.79 -44.45 17.75
C PRO A 627 -45.27 -45.26 16.57
#